data_AF-A0A9K3CZE9-F1
#
_entry.id   AF-A0A9K3CZE9-F1
#
_cell.length_a   1.000
_cell.length_b   1.000
_cell.length_c   1.000
_cell.angle_alpha   90.00
_cell.angle_beta   90.00
_cell.angle_gamma   90.00
#
_symmetry.space_group_name_H-M   'P 1'
#
loop_
_entity.id
_entity.type
_entity.pdbx_description
1 polymer ?
#
loop_
_entity_poly.entity_id
_entity_poly.type
_entity_poly.pdbx_seq_one_letter_code
_entity_poly.pdbx_strand_id
1 'polypeptide(L)'
;MAECVTLMQPKINVQGKVCTVREMGEVVWHAKLAKPLKIRRITCYTMDSCARDAQDMYKQMKETFSTWNLQPGSVSQLISLGKPCRSLPELLSLIKKNDTIDGKFRPASIYMVFIDGRGLESDNWYAQIKQMLAEKGIPSQFINMTKQRKLQRERGKICTQVCVQMLAKLGRSPWVPEMGPAVKPKLNTPGNKGIFVVGIDTFHAPLIRKPDGSTQKRSVAGIGGFWLTGGRVPQMNLCGSAVEHRARQEVMERGRGIANSTEMGQDALKQFCLDAFKMAKSLPTHLVVFRDGVAVMQEDAVRVGELAQVNEAVKEFGRGQQMCSVSFVIARKRIKQAMYDTRGVDGLKARAASNAPSGAVVTAPTMVRDPKKEWYLFSLGTSPSTARSVHYSTVQGGLDQRTLQELAFAFSHTHFTWQGPVLVPGPTQYGHHAAQLVGENFNRALKVKFHNGLLYL
;
A
#
# COMPACT_ATOMS: atom_id res chain seq x y z
N MET A 1 16.22 -31.77 5.27
CA MET A 1 16.73 -30.60 4.53
C MET A 1 15.81 -30.35 3.34
N ALA A 2 15.59 -29.10 2.97
CA ALA A 2 14.77 -28.72 1.83
C ALA A 2 15.62 -27.89 0.88
N GLU A 3 15.65 -28.25 -0.41
CA GLU A 3 16.26 -27.38 -1.41
C GLU A 3 15.44 -26.09 -1.53
N CYS A 4 16.13 -24.97 -1.71
CA CYS A 4 15.52 -23.67 -1.91
C CYS A 4 16.07 -23.02 -3.17
N VAL A 5 15.23 -22.25 -3.85
CA VAL A 5 15.65 -21.42 -4.99
C VAL A 5 15.72 -19.99 -4.50
N THR A 6 16.87 -19.34 -4.67
CA THR A 6 17.00 -17.93 -4.36
C THR A 6 16.64 -17.10 -5.59
N LEU A 7 15.58 -16.30 -5.48
CA LEU A 7 15.26 -15.29 -6.46
C LEU A 7 16.37 -14.23 -6.48
N MET A 8 16.71 -13.75 -7.68
CA MET A 8 17.65 -12.64 -7.80
C MET A 8 17.09 -11.41 -7.10
N GLN A 9 17.95 -10.71 -6.36
CA GLN A 9 17.61 -9.40 -5.81
C GLN A 9 17.16 -8.48 -6.96
N PRO A 10 15.94 -7.92 -6.90
CA PRO A 10 15.47 -7.05 -7.97
C PRO A 10 16.35 -5.81 -8.00
N LYS A 11 16.78 -5.42 -9.21
CA LYS A 11 17.25 -4.05 -9.40
C LYS A 11 16.05 -3.11 -9.27
N ILE A 12 16.30 -1.85 -8.95
CA ILE A 12 15.26 -0.84 -8.78
C ILE A 12 15.40 0.20 -9.89
N ASN A 13 14.31 0.46 -10.59
CA ASN A 13 14.20 1.51 -11.58
C ASN A 13 13.64 2.77 -10.93
N VAL A 14 14.49 3.76 -10.71
CA VAL A 14 14.11 5.07 -10.22
C VAL A 14 14.02 6.00 -11.43
N GLN A 15 12.81 6.12 -11.99
CA GLN A 15 12.51 7.06 -13.08
C GLN A 15 13.41 6.92 -14.31
N GLY A 16 13.79 5.69 -14.67
CA GLY A 16 14.66 5.36 -15.80
C GLY A 16 16.09 5.03 -15.41
N LYS A 17 16.54 5.38 -14.20
CA LYS A 17 17.85 4.99 -13.68
C LYS A 17 17.75 3.69 -12.88
N VAL A 18 18.46 2.66 -13.33
CA VAL A 18 18.48 1.35 -12.67
C VAL A 18 19.62 1.31 -11.64
N CYS A 19 19.31 0.89 -10.41
CA CYS A 19 20.27 0.77 -9.32
C CYS A 19 20.00 -0.48 -8.46
N THR A 20 20.92 -0.82 -7.56
CA THR A 20 20.68 -1.82 -6.52
C THR A 20 19.81 -1.24 -5.38
N VAL A 21 19.29 -2.11 -4.52
CA VAL A 21 18.56 -1.70 -3.31
C VAL A 21 19.44 -0.86 -2.37
N ARG A 22 20.75 -1.16 -2.29
CA ARG A 22 21.70 -0.43 -1.44
C ARG A 22 21.95 1.01 -1.93
N GLU A 23 22.00 1.21 -3.24
CA GLU A 23 22.24 2.52 -3.88
C GLU A 23 20.96 3.37 -3.97
N MET A 24 19.81 2.77 -3.69
CA MET A 24 18.51 3.36 -3.93
C MET A 24 18.30 4.69 -3.22
N GLY A 25 18.81 4.86 -2.00
CA GLY A 25 18.68 6.11 -1.24
C GLY A 25 19.29 7.31 -1.95
N GLU A 26 20.53 7.17 -2.40
CA GLU A 26 21.25 8.21 -3.15
C GLU A 26 20.64 8.44 -4.54
N VAL A 27 20.17 7.38 -5.20
CA VAL A 27 19.56 7.49 -6.53
C VAL A 27 18.22 8.21 -6.46
N VAL A 28 17.38 7.88 -5.46
CA VAL A 28 16.11 8.56 -5.19
C VAL A 28 16.35 10.03 -4.85
N TRP A 29 17.37 10.34 -4.05
CA TRP A 29 17.73 11.71 -3.69
C TRP A 29 17.96 12.62 -4.91
N HIS A 30 18.63 12.11 -5.94
CA HIS A 30 18.96 12.85 -7.16
C HIS A 30 18.01 12.58 -8.35
N ALA A 31 16.91 11.87 -8.13
CA ALA A 31 16.03 11.46 -9.20
C ALA A 31 15.27 12.63 -9.84
N LYS A 32 14.97 12.50 -11.13
CA LYS A 32 14.03 13.35 -11.88
C LYS A 32 12.88 12.48 -12.33
N LEU A 33 11.63 12.93 -12.16
CA LEU A 33 10.48 12.22 -12.72
C LEU A 33 10.60 12.15 -14.25
N ALA A 34 10.51 10.94 -14.79
CA ALA A 34 10.58 10.71 -16.24
C ALA A 34 9.42 11.40 -16.97
N LYS A 35 8.26 11.53 -16.31
CA LYS A 35 7.12 12.31 -16.76
C LYS A 35 6.82 13.39 -15.71
N PRO A 36 6.89 14.69 -16.07
CA PRO A 36 6.55 15.76 -15.14
C PRO A 36 5.15 15.54 -14.57
N LEU A 37 5.02 15.62 -13.24
CA LEU A 37 3.72 15.60 -12.58
C LEU A 37 3.30 17.04 -12.32
N LYS A 38 2.26 17.49 -13.02
CA LYS A 38 1.65 18.81 -12.79
C LYS A 38 0.77 18.75 -11.55
N ILE A 39 1.23 19.33 -10.45
CA ILE A 39 0.47 19.44 -9.21
C ILE A 39 -0.27 20.78 -9.28
N ARG A 40 -1.59 20.78 -9.51
CA ARG A 40 -2.33 22.02 -9.80
C ARG A 40 -2.24 23.03 -8.65
N ARG A 41 -2.41 22.57 -7.41
CA ARG A 41 -2.32 23.41 -6.20
C ARG A 41 -1.83 22.60 -5.01
N ILE A 42 -0.86 23.15 -4.27
CA ILE A 42 -0.46 22.68 -2.94
C ILE A 42 -0.91 23.74 -1.94
N THR A 43 -1.71 23.35 -0.96
CA THR A 43 -2.12 24.26 0.12
C THR A 43 -1.42 23.84 1.40
N CYS A 44 -0.65 24.77 1.98
CA CYS A 44 0.09 24.55 3.22
C CYS A 44 -0.61 25.24 4.38
N TYR A 45 -0.92 24.47 5.43
CA TYR A 45 -1.46 24.94 6.70
C TYR A 45 -0.40 24.73 7.78
N THR A 46 -0.11 25.76 8.57
CA THR A 46 0.88 25.68 9.66
C THR A 46 0.36 26.36 10.91
N MET A 47 0.63 25.78 12.08
CA MET A 47 0.38 26.44 13.36
C MET A 47 1.40 27.57 13.56
N ASP A 48 0.97 28.72 14.06
CA ASP A 48 1.89 29.85 14.35
C ASP A 48 3.12 29.45 15.19
N SER A 49 2.96 28.52 16.13
CA SER A 49 4.06 28.04 16.98
C SER A 49 5.19 27.34 16.23
N CYS A 50 4.94 26.88 15.00
CA CYS A 50 5.92 26.23 14.13
C CYS A 50 6.02 26.86 12.74
N ALA A 51 5.41 28.03 12.51
CA ALA A 51 5.34 28.68 11.20
C ALA A 51 6.71 28.96 10.57
N ARG A 52 7.68 29.44 11.37
CA ARG A 52 9.05 29.69 10.88
C ARG A 52 9.75 28.41 10.41
N ASP A 53 9.71 27.36 11.22
CA ASP A 53 10.32 26.08 10.84
C ASP A 53 9.61 25.45 9.64
N ALA A 54 8.29 25.59 9.57
CA ALA A 54 7.50 25.11 8.44
C ALA A 54 7.88 25.84 7.15
N GLN A 55 8.11 27.16 7.23
CA GLN A 55 8.59 27.96 6.10
C GLN A 55 9.98 27.52 5.63
N ASP A 56 10.91 27.27 6.56
CA ASP A 56 12.24 26.79 6.22
C ASP A 56 12.22 25.41 5.56
N MET A 57 11.45 24.47 6.13
CA MET A 57 11.28 23.14 5.56
C MET A 57 10.63 23.23 4.17
N TYR A 58 9.61 24.09 4.03
CA TYR A 58 8.94 24.29 2.76
C TYR A 58 9.88 24.86 1.68
N LYS A 59 10.79 25.78 2.04
CA LYS A 59 11.82 26.30 1.13
C LYS A 59 12.71 25.18 0.59
N GLN A 60 13.18 24.27 1.45
CA GLN A 60 13.98 23.11 1.02
C GLN A 60 13.17 22.11 0.19
N MET A 61 11.88 21.94 0.50
CA MET A 61 11.00 21.11 -0.34
C MET A 61 10.84 21.68 -1.74
N LYS A 62 10.82 23.02 -1.93
CA LYS A 62 10.80 23.61 -3.28
C LYS A 62 12.04 23.27 -4.10
N GLU A 63 13.21 23.26 -3.47
CA GLU A 63 14.45 22.82 -4.13
C GLU A 63 14.34 21.34 -4.55
N THR A 64 13.79 20.50 -3.66
CA THR A 64 13.53 19.09 -3.95
C THR A 64 12.52 18.92 -5.10
N PHE A 65 11.46 19.72 -5.15
CA PHE A 65 10.48 19.71 -6.24
C PHE A 65 11.13 20.04 -7.59
N SER A 66 12.03 21.02 -7.61
CA SER A 66 12.80 21.37 -8.81
C SER A 66 13.68 20.20 -9.26
N THR A 67 14.45 19.61 -8.34
CA THR A 67 15.28 18.43 -8.62
C THR A 67 14.47 17.27 -9.17
N TRP A 68 13.28 17.02 -8.62
CA TRP A 68 12.40 15.94 -9.03
C TRP A 68 11.56 16.23 -10.28
N ASN A 69 11.69 17.41 -10.88
CA ASN A 69 10.87 17.86 -12.00
C ASN A 69 9.36 17.81 -11.69
N LEU A 70 9.01 18.09 -10.43
CA LEU A 70 7.65 18.33 -10.00
C LEU A 70 7.26 19.74 -10.44
N GLN A 71 6.11 19.87 -11.13
CA GLN A 71 5.61 21.15 -11.61
C GLN A 71 4.41 21.59 -10.78
N PRO A 72 4.61 22.19 -9.59
CA PRO A 72 3.52 22.83 -8.87
C PRO A 72 3.02 24.02 -9.68
N GLY A 73 1.71 24.07 -9.94
CA GLY A 73 1.03 25.12 -10.70
C GLY A 73 1.05 26.46 -9.96
N SER A 74 0.06 26.69 -9.09
CA SER A 74 0.17 27.75 -8.08
C SER A 74 0.54 27.14 -6.74
N VAL A 75 1.67 27.58 -6.19
CA VAL A 75 1.93 27.45 -4.77
C VAL A 75 1.12 28.55 -4.10
N SER A 76 -0.07 28.22 -3.61
CA SER A 76 -0.75 29.08 -2.65
C SER A 76 0.18 29.28 -1.47
N GLN A 77 0.48 30.54 -1.16
CA GLN A 77 1.32 31.00 -0.06
C GLN A 77 1.07 30.18 1.22
N LEU A 78 2.12 29.93 2.02
CA LEU A 78 1.97 29.36 3.37
C LEU A 78 0.85 30.11 4.10
N ILE A 79 -0.26 29.43 4.37
CA ILE A 79 -1.37 30.02 5.10
C ILE A 79 -1.02 29.86 6.58
N SER A 80 -0.48 30.92 7.19
CA SER A 80 -0.20 30.93 8.63
C SER A 80 -1.52 30.94 9.39
N LEU A 81 -1.71 29.95 10.26
CA LEU A 81 -2.86 29.89 11.15
C LEU A 81 -2.54 30.72 12.39
N GLY A 82 -3.17 31.89 12.50
CA GLY A 82 -3.03 32.84 13.63
C GLY A 82 -3.20 32.26 15.05
N LYS A 83 -3.74 31.04 15.16
CA LYS A 83 -3.80 30.16 16.34
C LYS A 83 -3.65 28.71 15.86
N PRO A 84 -3.17 27.77 16.70
CA PRO A 84 -3.27 26.35 16.37
C PRO A 84 -4.71 26.02 15.97
N CYS A 85 -4.93 25.24 14.90
CA CYS A 85 -6.29 24.72 14.64
C CYS A 85 -6.68 23.85 15.83
N ARG A 86 -7.45 24.43 16.76
CA ARG A 86 -7.86 23.76 18.01
C ARG A 86 -9.10 22.90 17.79
N SER A 87 -9.73 22.99 16.62
CA SER A 87 -10.96 22.27 16.32
C SER A 87 -11.15 21.99 14.83
N LEU A 88 -11.86 20.90 14.52
CA LEU A 88 -12.27 20.52 13.16
C LEU A 88 -13.08 21.62 12.44
N PRO A 89 -14.01 22.34 13.09
CA PRO A 89 -14.75 23.45 12.46
C PRO A 89 -13.87 24.61 11.99
N GLU A 90 -12.79 24.93 12.71
CA GLU A 90 -11.87 26.02 12.36
C GLU A 90 -11.06 25.69 11.10
N LEU A 91 -10.50 24.47 11.02
CA LEU A 91 -9.83 24.06 9.78
C LEU A 91 -10.84 23.96 8.63
N LEU A 92 -12.03 23.43 8.86
CA LEU A 92 -13.07 23.32 7.84
C LEU A 92 -13.52 24.69 7.31
N SER A 93 -13.68 25.69 8.19
CA SER A 93 -14.04 27.05 7.78
C SER A 93 -12.92 27.68 6.95
N LEU A 94 -11.66 27.45 7.31
CA LEU A 94 -10.49 27.88 6.55
C LEU A 94 -10.37 27.20 5.19
N ILE A 95 -10.57 25.88 5.12
CA ILE A 95 -10.60 25.12 3.87
C ILE A 95 -11.73 25.65 2.98
N LYS A 96 -12.94 25.82 3.53
CA LYS A 96 -14.06 26.40 2.77
C LYS A 96 -13.76 27.83 2.32
N LYS A 97 -13.17 28.68 3.17
CA LYS A 97 -12.85 30.07 2.83
C LYS A 97 -11.78 30.18 1.74
N ASN A 98 -10.70 29.40 1.86
CA ASN A 98 -9.51 29.54 1.01
C ASN A 98 -9.60 28.72 -0.28
N ASP A 99 -10.39 27.65 -0.29
CA ASP A 99 -10.47 26.73 -1.42
C ASP A 99 -11.81 26.83 -2.17
N THR A 100 -12.71 27.73 -1.78
CA THR A 100 -13.92 28.05 -2.55
C THR A 100 -13.67 29.30 -3.40
N ILE A 101 -13.90 29.18 -4.71
CA ILE A 101 -13.85 30.30 -5.65
C ILE A 101 -15.22 30.37 -6.33
N ASP A 102 -15.87 31.54 -6.28
CA ASP A 102 -17.22 31.78 -6.83
C ASP A 102 -18.26 30.80 -6.30
N GLY A 103 -18.23 30.52 -4.99
CA GLY A 103 -19.14 29.55 -4.35
C GLY A 103 -18.88 28.08 -4.69
N LYS A 104 -17.89 27.78 -5.56
CA LYS A 104 -17.52 26.40 -5.92
C LYS A 104 -16.23 25.97 -5.22
N PHE A 105 -16.31 24.87 -4.48
CA PHE A 105 -15.16 24.26 -3.83
C PHE A 105 -14.19 23.69 -4.89
N ARG A 106 -12.99 24.27 -4.97
CA ARG A 106 -11.89 23.81 -5.82
C ARG A 106 -10.83 23.19 -4.91
N PRO A 107 -10.79 21.86 -4.70
CA PRO A 107 -9.83 21.23 -3.79
C PRO A 107 -8.39 21.34 -4.31
N ALA A 108 -7.44 21.42 -3.38
CA ALA A 108 -6.02 21.35 -3.71
C ALA A 108 -5.68 19.94 -4.20
N SER A 109 -4.61 19.81 -4.99
CA SER A 109 -4.10 18.49 -5.36
C SER A 109 -3.56 17.74 -4.14
N ILE A 110 -3.02 18.45 -3.15
CA ILE A 110 -2.60 17.90 -1.86
C ILE A 110 -2.54 18.99 -0.79
N TYR A 111 -2.88 18.61 0.45
CA TYR A 111 -2.85 19.48 1.63
C TYR A 111 -1.61 19.13 2.44
N MET A 112 -0.78 20.11 2.77
CA MET A 112 0.34 19.96 3.69
C MET A 112 -0.02 20.59 5.02
N VAL A 113 0.06 19.82 6.11
CA VAL A 113 -0.33 20.27 7.45
C VAL A 113 0.86 20.14 8.38
N PHE A 114 1.46 21.28 8.72
CA PHE A 114 2.59 21.38 9.65
C PHE A 114 2.08 21.59 11.06
N ILE A 115 2.46 20.69 11.97
CA ILE A 115 1.92 20.65 13.34
C ILE A 115 3.04 20.69 14.36
N ASP A 116 2.78 21.36 15.48
CA ASP A 116 3.62 21.28 16.66
C ASP A 116 3.19 20.07 17.49
N GLY A 117 4.13 19.20 17.83
CA GLY A 117 3.91 17.95 18.55
C GLY A 117 3.64 18.11 20.05
N ARG A 118 3.76 19.32 20.60
CA ARG A 118 3.52 19.61 22.01
C ARG A 118 2.01 19.52 22.32
N GLY A 119 1.61 18.63 23.23
CA GLY A 119 0.22 18.49 23.67
C GLY A 119 -0.70 17.65 22.78
N LEU A 120 -0.15 16.85 21.86
CA LEU A 120 -0.93 16.00 20.93
C LEU A 120 -1.42 14.67 21.53
N GLU A 121 -1.16 14.42 22.82
CA GLU A 121 -1.49 13.14 23.46
C GLU A 121 -2.98 12.99 23.82
N SER A 122 -3.76 14.08 23.85
CA SER A 122 -5.16 14.04 24.31
C SER A 122 -6.23 14.21 23.23
N ASP A 123 -5.91 14.76 22.06
CA ASP A 123 -6.96 15.27 21.16
C ASP A 123 -7.01 14.53 19.81
N ASN A 124 -8.12 13.85 19.56
CA ASN A 124 -8.46 13.07 18.36
C ASN A 124 -8.58 13.90 17.05
N TRP A 125 -7.96 15.08 16.98
CA TRP A 125 -8.10 16.03 15.87
C TRP A 125 -7.42 15.54 14.59
N TYR A 126 -6.25 14.86 14.68
CA TYR A 126 -5.56 14.30 13.50
C TYR A 126 -6.48 13.36 12.76
N ALA A 127 -7.10 12.45 13.52
CA ALA A 127 -8.00 11.43 13.03
C ALA A 127 -9.23 12.06 12.36
N GLN A 128 -9.84 13.05 13.02
CA GLN A 128 -10.98 13.80 12.48
C GLN A 128 -10.66 14.54 11.18
N ILE A 129 -9.52 15.24 11.11
CA ILE A 129 -9.12 15.99 9.92
C ILE A 129 -8.76 15.04 8.78
N LYS A 130 -7.99 13.97 9.08
CA LYS A 130 -7.63 12.95 8.10
C LYS A 130 -8.87 12.24 7.55
N GLN A 131 -9.84 11.92 8.41
CA GLN A 131 -11.14 11.37 8.01
C GLN A 131 -11.87 12.29 7.04
N MET A 132 -12.03 13.57 7.41
CA MET A 132 -12.75 14.55 6.60
C MET A 132 -12.11 14.76 5.22
N LEU A 133 -10.77 14.84 5.15
CA LEU A 133 -10.06 14.99 3.88
C LEU A 133 -10.17 13.70 3.03
N ALA A 134 -10.11 12.52 3.67
CA ALA A 134 -10.31 11.24 3.01
C ALA A 134 -11.72 11.09 2.41
N GLU A 135 -12.76 11.53 3.13
CA GLU A 135 -14.16 11.55 2.65
C GLU A 135 -14.32 12.36 1.36
N LYS A 136 -13.51 13.42 1.22
CA LYS A 136 -13.50 14.30 0.05
C LYS A 136 -12.55 13.82 -1.06
N GLY A 137 -11.83 12.73 -0.86
CA GLY A 137 -10.81 12.23 -1.79
C GLY A 137 -9.62 13.18 -1.92
N ILE A 138 -9.32 13.96 -0.87
CA ILE A 138 -8.25 14.95 -0.87
C ILE A 138 -7.01 14.37 -0.17
N PRO A 139 -5.89 14.18 -0.89
CA PRO A 139 -4.64 13.75 -0.28
C PRO A 139 -4.12 14.76 0.74
N SER A 140 -3.56 14.26 1.83
CA SER A 140 -3.02 15.09 2.92
C SER A 140 -1.71 14.53 3.48
N GLN A 141 -0.76 15.43 3.72
CA GLN A 141 0.55 15.16 4.30
C GLN A 141 0.71 15.92 5.61
N PHE A 142 0.75 15.18 6.72
CA PHE A 142 0.99 15.75 8.04
C PHE A 142 2.48 15.69 8.37
N ILE A 143 3.02 16.77 8.96
CA ILE A 143 4.43 16.89 9.29
C ILE A 143 4.55 17.40 10.74
N ASN A 144 5.06 16.54 11.61
CA ASN A 144 5.30 16.88 13.02
C ASN A 144 6.63 17.65 13.17
N MET A 145 6.51 18.95 13.39
CA MET A 145 7.65 19.87 13.46
C MET A 145 8.51 19.69 14.71
N THR A 146 7.96 19.20 15.83
CA THR A 146 8.75 18.89 17.02
C THR A 146 9.76 17.77 16.74
N LYS A 147 9.36 16.75 15.99
CA LYS A 147 10.29 15.70 15.52
C LYS A 147 11.31 16.26 14.54
N GLN A 148 10.87 17.11 13.59
CA GLN A 148 11.78 17.68 12.60
C GLN A 148 12.84 18.60 13.20
N ARG A 149 12.52 19.33 14.28
CA ARG A 149 13.49 20.17 15.00
C ARG A 149 14.69 19.40 15.53
N LYS A 150 14.54 18.10 15.82
CA LYS A 150 15.65 17.25 16.29
C LYS A 150 16.52 16.71 15.16
N LEU A 151 16.06 16.78 13.91
CA LEU A 151 16.70 16.16 12.75
C LEU A 151 17.14 17.19 11.70
N GLN A 152 17.52 18.40 12.13
CA GLN A 152 17.85 19.49 11.20
C GLN A 152 19.01 19.16 10.26
N ARG A 153 19.99 18.36 10.71
CA ARG A 153 21.12 17.90 9.89
C ARG A 153 20.67 16.97 8.75
N GLU A 154 19.55 16.28 8.92
CA GLU A 154 18.97 15.34 7.95
C GLU A 154 17.76 15.93 7.21
N ARG A 155 17.47 17.22 7.41
CA ARG A 155 16.26 17.88 6.90
C ARG A 155 16.10 17.71 5.39
N GLY A 156 17.20 17.74 4.64
CA GLY A 156 17.22 17.38 3.24
C GLY A 156 16.58 16.01 3.02
N LYS A 157 17.19 14.93 3.54
CA LYS A 157 16.74 13.53 3.39
C LYS A 157 15.26 13.38 3.72
N ILE A 158 14.82 14.05 4.78
CA ILE A 158 13.42 14.07 5.20
C ILE A 158 12.52 14.73 4.16
N CYS A 159 12.89 15.89 3.61
CA CYS A 159 12.14 16.56 2.55
C CYS A 159 11.95 15.65 1.33
N THR A 160 12.98 14.90 0.92
CA THR A 160 12.85 13.91 -0.16
C THR A 160 11.88 12.79 0.20
N GLN A 161 11.94 12.24 1.42
CA GLN A 161 10.99 11.22 1.87
C GLN A 161 9.54 11.75 1.89
N VAL A 162 9.33 13.00 2.28
CA VAL A 162 8.02 13.64 2.20
C VAL A 162 7.57 13.77 0.73
N CYS A 163 8.46 14.18 -0.18
CA CYS A 163 8.14 14.26 -1.61
C CYS A 163 7.77 12.90 -2.21
N VAL A 164 8.49 11.84 -1.82
CA VAL A 164 8.21 10.44 -2.16
C VAL A 164 6.80 10.03 -1.70
N GLN A 165 6.44 10.34 -0.45
CA GLN A 165 5.10 10.09 0.07
C GLN A 165 4.03 10.88 -0.69
N MET A 166 4.28 12.16 -0.98
CA MET A 166 3.36 13.00 -1.76
C MET A 166 3.11 12.44 -3.15
N LEU A 167 4.15 11.94 -3.82
CA LEU A 167 4.01 11.28 -5.12
C LEU A 167 3.12 10.04 -5.07
N ALA A 168 3.35 9.18 -4.07
CA ALA A 168 2.54 7.98 -3.87
C ALA A 168 1.06 8.33 -3.58
N LYS A 169 0.83 9.37 -2.77
CA LYS A 169 -0.51 9.93 -2.49
C LYS A 169 -1.21 10.48 -3.72
N LEU A 170 -0.47 10.90 -4.73
CA LEU A 170 -0.97 11.44 -5.99
C LEU A 170 -1.10 10.38 -7.11
N GLY A 171 -0.92 9.09 -6.80
CA GLY A 171 -1.13 8.02 -7.79
C GLY A 171 0.11 7.59 -8.56
N ARG A 172 1.28 8.13 -8.22
CA ARG A 172 2.51 7.86 -8.95
C ARG A 172 3.50 7.07 -8.10
N SER A 173 4.16 6.12 -8.73
CA SER A 173 5.27 5.42 -8.09
C SER A 173 6.57 6.22 -8.18
N PRO A 174 7.28 6.45 -7.06
CA PRO A 174 8.61 7.06 -7.07
C PRO A 174 9.66 6.16 -7.73
N TRP A 175 9.51 4.83 -7.62
CA TRP A 175 10.35 3.84 -8.29
C TRP A 175 9.55 2.60 -8.67
N VAL A 176 10.10 1.73 -9.50
CA VAL A 176 9.50 0.45 -9.89
C VAL A 176 10.58 -0.62 -9.81
N PRO A 177 10.32 -1.81 -9.25
CA PRO A 177 11.27 -2.90 -9.31
C PRO A 177 11.47 -3.35 -10.76
N GLU A 178 12.71 -3.62 -11.14
CA GLU A 178 13.02 -4.28 -12.41
C GLU A 178 12.49 -5.71 -12.34
N MET A 179 11.62 -6.03 -13.30
CA MET A 179 11.04 -7.35 -13.42
C MET A 179 12.11 -8.36 -13.87
N GLY A 180 12.10 -9.53 -13.24
CA GLY A 180 13.01 -10.61 -13.58
C GLY A 180 12.58 -11.38 -14.83
N PRO A 181 13.26 -12.49 -15.14
CA PRO A 181 13.04 -13.24 -16.38
C PRO A 181 11.65 -13.88 -16.46
N ALA A 182 10.97 -14.13 -15.34
CA ALA A 182 9.63 -14.71 -15.37
C ALA A 182 8.55 -13.68 -15.76
N VAL A 183 8.70 -12.43 -15.29
CA VAL A 183 7.69 -11.38 -15.49
C VAL A 183 7.99 -10.49 -16.70
N LYS A 184 9.27 -10.18 -16.96
CA LYS A 184 9.68 -9.21 -17.99
C LYS A 184 9.18 -9.53 -19.41
N PRO A 185 9.20 -10.78 -19.90
CA PRO A 185 8.66 -11.10 -21.22
C PRO A 185 7.15 -10.87 -21.30
N LYS A 186 6.41 -11.26 -20.25
CA LYS A 186 4.96 -11.07 -20.18
C LYS A 186 4.62 -9.58 -20.25
N LEU A 187 5.33 -8.75 -19.48
CA LEU A 187 5.10 -7.30 -19.42
C LEU A 187 5.38 -6.57 -20.75
N ASN A 188 6.32 -7.07 -21.56
CA ASN A 188 6.73 -6.43 -22.81
C ASN A 188 6.16 -7.12 -24.08
N THR A 189 5.25 -8.07 -23.92
CA THR A 189 4.57 -8.71 -25.05
C THR A 189 3.73 -7.67 -25.82
N PRO A 190 3.75 -7.65 -27.16
CA PRO A 190 2.90 -6.76 -27.95
C PRO A 190 1.42 -6.89 -27.56
N GLY A 191 0.74 -5.75 -27.42
CA GLY A 191 -0.65 -5.72 -26.98
C GLY A 191 -0.86 -5.93 -25.47
N ASN A 192 0.19 -6.14 -24.67
CA ASN A 192 0.06 -6.20 -23.22
C ASN A 192 -0.48 -4.86 -22.65
N LYS A 193 -1.51 -4.95 -21.81
CA LYS A 193 -2.19 -3.80 -21.20
C LYS A 193 -1.75 -3.52 -19.75
N GLY A 194 -0.81 -4.30 -19.26
CA GLY A 194 -0.20 -4.22 -17.95
C GLY A 194 -0.48 -5.44 -17.08
N ILE A 195 0.21 -5.46 -15.94
CA ILE A 195 -0.03 -6.37 -14.82
C ILE A 195 -0.63 -5.54 -13.70
N PHE A 196 -1.83 -5.88 -13.26
CA PHE A 196 -2.48 -5.23 -12.13
C PHE A 196 -2.33 -6.09 -10.87
N VAL A 197 -1.55 -5.60 -9.90
CA VAL A 197 -1.33 -6.28 -8.63
C VAL A 197 -2.18 -5.64 -7.55
N VAL A 198 -3.06 -6.42 -6.94
CA VAL A 198 -3.96 -6.01 -5.86
C VAL A 198 -3.50 -6.67 -4.57
N GLY A 199 -3.48 -5.91 -3.49
CA GLY A 199 -3.19 -6.42 -2.15
C GLY A 199 -4.33 -6.09 -1.20
N ILE A 200 -4.68 -7.06 -0.36
CA ILE A 200 -5.81 -6.96 0.57
C ILE A 200 -5.33 -7.34 1.97
N ASP A 201 -5.73 -6.57 2.97
CA ASP A 201 -5.62 -6.97 4.38
C ASP A 201 -6.88 -6.54 5.16
N THR A 202 -7.14 -7.22 6.28
CA THR A 202 -8.25 -6.90 7.18
C THR A 202 -7.71 -6.41 8.52
N PHE A 203 -8.19 -5.25 8.96
CA PHE A 203 -8.05 -4.80 10.33
C PHE A 203 -9.26 -5.24 11.15
N HIS A 204 -9.03 -5.80 12.33
CA HIS A 204 -10.08 -6.13 13.28
C HIS A 204 -9.93 -5.27 14.53
N ALA A 205 -10.95 -4.47 14.84
CA ALA A 205 -11.00 -3.73 16.08
C ALA A 205 -11.14 -4.69 17.28
N PRO A 206 -10.71 -4.26 18.49
CA PRO A 206 -11.02 -4.97 19.73
C PRO A 206 -12.52 -5.25 19.85
N LEU A 207 -12.86 -6.38 20.48
CA LEU A 207 -14.25 -6.73 20.73
C LEU A 207 -14.87 -5.73 21.71
N ILE A 208 -15.92 -5.04 21.29
CA ILE A 208 -16.66 -4.11 22.15
C ILE A 208 -17.86 -4.86 22.73
N ARG A 209 -17.95 -4.96 24.05
CA ARG A 209 -19.15 -5.45 24.74
C ARG A 209 -20.07 -4.28 25.02
N LYS A 210 -21.26 -4.30 24.43
CA LYS A 210 -22.26 -3.26 24.61
C LYS A 210 -22.99 -3.43 25.96
N PRO A 211 -23.61 -2.36 26.48
CA PRO A 211 -24.40 -2.43 27.71
C PRO A 211 -25.57 -3.43 27.64
N ASP A 212 -26.10 -3.69 26.44
CA ASP A 212 -27.15 -4.68 26.19
C ASP A 212 -26.66 -6.15 26.19
N GLY A 213 -25.39 -6.39 26.53
CA GLY A 213 -24.77 -7.71 26.54
C GLY A 213 -24.30 -8.19 25.16
N SER A 214 -24.68 -7.52 24.08
CA SER A 214 -24.23 -7.86 22.73
C SER A 214 -22.76 -7.51 22.52
N THR A 215 -22.10 -8.22 21.61
CA THR A 215 -20.71 -7.94 21.25
C THR A 215 -20.64 -7.42 19.82
N GLN A 216 -19.82 -6.41 19.60
CA GLN A 216 -19.57 -5.84 18.28
C GLN A 216 -18.08 -5.93 17.97
N LYS A 217 -17.77 -6.58 16.85
CA LYS A 217 -16.42 -6.60 16.26
C LYS A 217 -16.46 -5.83 14.94
N ARG A 218 -15.93 -4.62 14.95
CA ARG A 218 -15.75 -3.82 13.74
C ARG A 218 -14.56 -4.36 12.96
N SER A 219 -14.72 -4.54 11.66
CA SER A 219 -13.63 -4.99 10.79
C SER A 219 -13.58 -4.12 9.54
N VAL A 220 -12.38 -3.87 9.04
CA VAL A 220 -12.15 -3.02 7.87
C VAL A 220 -11.25 -3.76 6.91
N ALA A 221 -11.72 -3.93 5.67
CA ALA A 221 -10.90 -4.44 4.58
C ALA A 221 -10.23 -3.26 3.87
N GLY A 222 -8.91 -3.26 3.79
CA GLY A 222 -8.13 -2.29 3.03
C GLY A 222 -7.58 -2.93 1.76
N ILE A 223 -7.65 -2.19 0.66
CA ILE A 223 -7.26 -2.65 -0.68
C ILE A 223 -6.27 -1.67 -1.28
N GLY A 224 -5.08 -2.15 -1.65
CA GLY A 224 -4.11 -1.41 -2.46
C GLY A 224 -4.01 -2.01 -3.86
N GLY A 225 -3.89 -1.18 -4.91
CA GLY A 225 -3.83 -1.65 -6.29
C GLY A 225 -2.75 -0.93 -7.10
N PHE A 226 -1.81 -1.69 -7.66
CA PHE A 226 -0.65 -1.19 -8.39
C PHE A 226 -0.71 -1.68 -9.82
N TRP A 227 -0.88 -0.76 -10.76
CA TRP A 227 -0.97 -1.06 -12.19
C TRP A 227 0.38 -0.84 -12.86
N LEU A 228 1.06 -1.91 -13.20
CA LEU A 228 2.37 -1.89 -13.85
C LEU A 228 2.22 -2.03 -15.37
N THR A 229 2.86 -1.12 -16.10
CA THR A 229 2.97 -1.17 -17.57
C THR A 229 4.43 -1.20 -18.00
N GLY A 230 4.71 -1.98 -19.05
CA GLY A 230 6.04 -2.12 -19.63
C GLY A 230 6.46 -0.92 -20.49
N GLY A 231 7.49 -1.13 -21.31
CA GLY A 231 8.11 -0.10 -22.14
C GLY A 231 9.51 0.27 -21.66
N ARG A 232 10.15 1.23 -22.34
CA ARG A 232 11.54 1.65 -22.07
C ARG A 232 11.75 2.10 -20.62
N VAL A 233 10.76 2.79 -20.05
CA VAL A 233 10.71 3.15 -18.63
C VAL A 233 9.39 2.64 -18.09
N PRO A 234 9.38 1.57 -17.27
CA PRO A 234 8.14 1.01 -16.73
C PRO A 234 7.40 2.07 -15.92
N GLN A 235 6.07 2.06 -16.01
CA GLN A 235 5.22 3.01 -15.28
C GLN A 235 4.31 2.24 -14.35
N MET A 236 4.18 2.73 -13.12
CA MET A 236 3.30 2.15 -12.11
C MET A 236 2.35 3.21 -11.55
N ASN A 237 1.05 2.99 -11.77
CA ASN A 237 -0.01 3.81 -11.21
C ASN A 237 -0.57 3.14 -9.95
N LEU A 238 -0.89 3.95 -8.96
CA LEU A 238 -1.31 3.48 -7.63
C LEU A 238 -2.77 3.84 -7.40
N CYS A 239 -3.51 2.97 -6.73
CA CYS A 239 -4.86 3.24 -6.25
C CYS A 239 -5.10 2.51 -4.93
N GLY A 240 -6.14 2.92 -4.21
CA GLY A 240 -6.50 2.29 -2.96
C GLY A 240 -7.94 2.56 -2.55
N SER A 241 -8.39 1.79 -1.56
CA SER A 241 -9.71 1.92 -0.93
C SER A 241 -9.68 1.24 0.44
N ALA A 242 -10.62 1.61 1.31
CA ALA A 242 -10.89 0.86 2.53
C ALA A 242 -12.40 0.83 2.79
N VAL A 243 -12.90 -0.35 3.12
CA VAL A 243 -14.31 -0.64 3.28
C VAL A 243 -14.52 -1.28 4.64
N GLU A 244 -15.29 -0.62 5.48
CA GLU A 244 -15.78 -1.22 6.70
C GLU A 244 -16.87 -2.25 6.42
N HIS A 245 -16.78 -3.36 7.12
CA HIS A 245 -17.83 -4.37 7.15
C HIS A 245 -18.08 -4.76 8.62
N ARG A 246 -19.33 -5.10 8.93
CA ARG A 246 -19.62 -5.76 10.19
C ARG A 246 -19.16 -7.20 10.01
N ALA A 247 -18.34 -7.72 10.92
CA ALA A 247 -18.30 -9.15 11.10
C ALA A 247 -19.75 -9.53 11.43
N ARG A 248 -20.45 -10.20 10.50
CA ARG A 248 -21.68 -10.88 10.90
C ARG A 248 -21.22 -11.80 12.01
N GLN A 249 -21.78 -11.61 13.20
CA GLN A 249 -21.62 -12.59 14.28
C GLN A 249 -21.79 -13.96 13.63
N GLU A 250 -20.92 -14.90 13.99
CA GLU A 250 -21.23 -16.32 13.80
C GLU A 250 -22.62 -16.53 14.41
N VAL A 251 -23.64 -16.53 13.55
CA VAL A 251 -24.95 -17.07 13.89
C VAL A 251 -24.72 -18.56 13.90
N MET A 252 -24.14 -19.02 15.00
CA MET A 252 -24.20 -20.41 15.43
C MET A 252 -25.59 -20.61 16.05
N GLU A 253 -26.65 -20.29 15.29
CA GLU A 253 -28.03 -20.56 15.69
C GLU A 253 -28.82 -21.05 14.47
N ARG A 254 -28.95 -22.38 14.45
CA ARG A 254 -30.05 -23.19 13.90
C ARG A 254 -30.32 -23.11 12.39
N GLY A 255 -29.76 -24.09 11.69
CA GLY A 255 -30.45 -24.76 10.58
C GLY A 255 -30.03 -24.34 9.18
N ARG A 256 -29.21 -25.20 8.55
CA ARG A 256 -29.03 -25.32 7.08
C ARG A 256 -28.79 -24.01 6.33
N GLY A 257 -27.60 -23.46 6.48
CA GLY A 257 -27.03 -22.52 5.54
C GLY A 257 -25.63 -22.17 5.97
N ILE A 258 -24.61 -22.68 5.28
CA ILE A 258 -23.24 -22.23 5.46
C ILE A 258 -23.23 -20.74 5.10
N ALA A 259 -23.17 -19.87 6.11
CA ALA A 259 -23.01 -18.44 5.90
C ALA A 259 -21.59 -18.20 5.39
N ASN A 260 -21.39 -18.38 4.08
CA ASN A 260 -20.15 -18.11 3.34
C ASN A 260 -19.92 -16.60 3.23
N SER A 261 -19.81 -15.89 4.35
CA SER A 261 -19.50 -14.45 4.36
C SER A 261 -18.00 -14.24 4.54
N THR A 262 -17.35 -13.71 3.50
CA THR A 262 -15.96 -13.22 3.58
C THR A 262 -15.87 -11.95 4.41
N GLU A 263 -14.66 -11.65 4.88
CA GLU A 263 -14.37 -10.37 5.56
C GLU A 263 -14.44 -9.18 4.60
N MET A 264 -14.47 -9.41 3.29
CA MET A 264 -14.81 -8.34 2.36
C MET A 264 -16.33 -8.24 2.21
N GLY A 265 -16.88 -7.04 2.43
CA GLY A 265 -18.30 -6.75 2.18
C GLY A 265 -18.73 -7.09 0.74
N GLN A 266 -20.03 -7.32 0.53
CA GLN A 266 -20.58 -7.63 -0.80
C GLN A 266 -20.13 -6.58 -1.83
N ASP A 267 -19.58 -7.05 -2.95
CA ASP A 267 -19.11 -6.30 -4.12
C ASP A 267 -17.97 -5.30 -3.91
N ALA A 268 -17.36 -5.20 -2.73
CA ALA A 268 -16.30 -4.22 -2.50
C ALA A 268 -15.06 -4.48 -3.40
N LEU A 269 -14.66 -5.75 -3.59
CA LEU A 269 -13.54 -6.09 -4.46
C LEU A 269 -13.89 -5.88 -5.93
N LYS A 270 -15.11 -6.28 -6.30
CA LYS A 270 -15.63 -6.12 -7.66
C LYS A 270 -15.61 -4.65 -8.06
N GLN A 271 -16.17 -3.79 -7.22
CA GLN A 271 -16.23 -2.35 -7.47
C GLN A 271 -14.83 -1.73 -7.53
N PHE A 272 -13.93 -2.13 -6.62
CA PHE A 272 -12.53 -1.68 -6.66
C PHE A 272 -11.85 -2.03 -8.00
N CYS A 273 -12.00 -3.27 -8.48
CA CYS A 273 -11.47 -3.70 -9.77
C CYS A 273 -12.09 -2.90 -10.93
N LEU A 274 -13.42 -2.75 -10.97
CA LEU A 274 -14.09 -1.98 -12.02
C LEU A 274 -13.61 -0.53 -12.06
N ASP A 275 -13.45 0.12 -10.90
CA ASP A 275 -12.98 1.50 -10.84
C ASP A 275 -11.50 1.62 -11.23
N ALA A 276 -10.66 0.64 -10.89
CA ALA A 276 -9.29 0.55 -11.38
C ALA A 276 -9.22 0.37 -12.91
N PHE A 277 -10.08 -0.47 -13.50
CA PHE A 277 -10.16 -0.68 -14.95
C PHE A 277 -10.63 0.58 -15.69
N LYS A 278 -11.62 1.29 -15.14
CA LYS A 278 -12.07 2.59 -15.65
C LYS A 278 -10.96 3.64 -15.57
N MET A 279 -10.22 3.68 -14.46
CA MET A 279 -9.07 4.58 -14.28
C MET A 279 -7.97 4.29 -15.32
N ALA A 280 -7.66 3.02 -15.55
CA ALA A 280 -6.69 2.59 -16.56
C ALA A 280 -7.23 2.68 -18.00
N LYS A 281 -8.54 2.85 -18.17
CA LYS A 281 -9.28 2.75 -19.45
C LYS A 281 -8.96 1.47 -20.22
N SER A 282 -8.68 0.39 -19.49
CA SER A 282 -8.27 -0.89 -20.05
C SER A 282 -8.48 -2.00 -19.03
N LEU A 283 -8.70 -3.22 -19.53
CA LEU A 283 -8.53 -4.44 -18.76
C LEU A 283 -7.03 -4.81 -18.73
N PRO A 284 -6.46 -5.29 -17.61
CA PRO A 284 -5.06 -5.70 -17.59
C PRO A 284 -4.91 -7.07 -18.26
N THR A 285 -3.72 -7.36 -18.80
CA THR A 285 -3.44 -8.70 -19.35
C THR A 285 -3.34 -9.75 -18.25
N HIS A 286 -2.78 -9.36 -17.10
CA HIS A 286 -2.74 -10.20 -15.91
C HIS A 286 -3.22 -9.42 -14.68
N LEU A 287 -4.12 -10.00 -13.91
CA LEU A 287 -4.57 -9.50 -12.62
C LEU A 287 -4.11 -10.48 -11.53
N VAL A 288 -3.38 -9.98 -10.53
CA VAL A 288 -2.84 -10.79 -9.43
C VAL A 288 -3.30 -10.22 -8.10
N VAL A 289 -4.01 -11.00 -7.32
CA VAL A 289 -4.47 -10.61 -5.97
C VAL A 289 -3.62 -11.32 -4.91
N PHE A 290 -3.08 -10.56 -3.97
CA PHE A 290 -2.41 -11.04 -2.75
C PHE A 290 -3.25 -10.70 -1.52
N ARG A 291 -3.91 -11.71 -0.95
CA ARG A 291 -4.81 -11.59 0.21
C ARG A 291 -4.11 -12.02 1.49
N ASP A 292 -3.82 -11.08 2.39
CA ASP A 292 -3.28 -11.35 3.73
C ASP A 292 -4.38 -11.74 4.72
N GLY A 293 -4.04 -12.28 5.89
CA GLY A 293 -4.97 -12.39 7.02
C GLY A 293 -5.97 -13.56 6.97
N VAL A 294 -5.85 -14.47 6.01
CA VAL A 294 -6.81 -15.58 5.82
C VAL A 294 -6.29 -16.87 6.44
N ALA A 295 -7.06 -17.43 7.39
CA ALA A 295 -6.77 -18.73 7.97
C ALA A 295 -6.96 -19.85 6.92
N VAL A 296 -6.29 -20.98 7.11
CA VAL A 296 -6.39 -22.15 6.20
C VAL A 296 -7.84 -22.57 5.98
N MET A 297 -8.64 -22.61 7.06
CA MET A 297 -10.03 -23.08 7.01
C MET A 297 -10.98 -22.12 6.28
N GLN A 298 -10.55 -20.89 5.99
CA GLN A 298 -11.38 -19.87 5.33
C GLN A 298 -11.11 -19.77 3.83
N GLU A 299 -10.23 -20.62 3.27
CA GLU A 299 -9.84 -20.56 1.85
C GLU A 299 -11.02 -20.78 0.90
N ASP A 300 -11.94 -21.70 1.23
CA ASP A 300 -13.18 -21.91 0.47
C ASP A 300 -14.09 -20.69 0.49
N ALA A 301 -14.26 -20.05 1.64
CA ALA A 301 -15.05 -18.83 1.78
C ALA A 301 -14.49 -17.71 0.89
N VAL A 302 -13.16 -17.54 0.87
CA VAL A 302 -12.49 -16.56 0.00
C VAL A 302 -12.69 -16.88 -1.48
N ARG A 303 -12.66 -18.16 -1.87
CA ARG A 303 -12.93 -18.60 -3.24
C ARG A 303 -14.36 -18.26 -3.69
N VAL A 304 -15.37 -18.54 -2.87
CA VAL A 304 -16.77 -18.28 -3.24
C VAL A 304 -17.18 -16.82 -3.09
N GLY A 305 -16.51 -16.04 -2.23
CA GLY A 305 -16.83 -14.64 -1.96
C GLY A 305 -15.94 -13.64 -2.69
N GLU A 306 -14.65 -13.60 -2.38
CA GLU A 306 -13.72 -12.57 -2.88
C GLU A 306 -13.25 -12.86 -4.31
N LEU A 307 -12.84 -14.09 -4.62
CA LEU A 307 -12.39 -14.45 -5.96
C LEU A 307 -13.52 -14.37 -7.00
N ALA A 308 -14.74 -14.76 -6.62
CA ALA A 308 -15.92 -14.62 -7.47
C ALA A 308 -16.14 -13.15 -7.90
N GLN A 309 -16.04 -12.20 -6.96
CA GLN A 309 -16.14 -10.76 -7.24
C GLN A 309 -15.09 -10.27 -8.26
N VAL A 310 -13.85 -10.75 -8.16
CA VAL A 310 -12.78 -10.39 -9.10
C VAL A 310 -13.11 -10.90 -10.51
N ASN A 311 -13.49 -12.18 -10.62
CA ASN A 311 -13.85 -12.80 -11.89
C ASN A 311 -15.07 -12.11 -12.53
N GLU A 312 -16.05 -11.71 -11.72
CA GLU A 312 -17.20 -10.93 -12.19
C GLU A 312 -16.79 -9.55 -12.71
N ALA A 313 -15.92 -8.81 -12.02
CA ALA A 313 -15.44 -7.51 -12.48
C ALA A 313 -14.73 -7.62 -13.84
N VAL A 314 -13.91 -8.66 -14.01
CA VAL A 314 -13.21 -8.93 -15.27
C VAL A 314 -14.21 -9.24 -16.39
N LYS A 315 -15.20 -10.10 -16.13
CA LYS A 315 -16.25 -10.44 -17.09
C LYS A 315 -17.12 -9.24 -17.47
N GLU A 316 -17.47 -8.40 -16.50
CA GLU A 316 -18.32 -7.23 -16.69
C GLU A 316 -17.63 -6.14 -17.51
N PHE A 317 -16.37 -5.81 -17.21
CA PHE A 317 -15.62 -4.81 -17.96
C PHE A 317 -15.17 -5.34 -19.34
N GLY A 318 -14.84 -6.63 -19.43
CA GLY A 318 -14.24 -7.25 -20.60
C GLY A 318 -15.20 -7.61 -21.75
N ARG A 319 -16.48 -7.20 -21.73
CA ARG A 319 -17.50 -7.53 -22.75
C ARG A 319 -17.09 -7.13 -24.19
N GLY A 320 -16.24 -7.94 -24.83
CA GLY A 320 -15.67 -7.72 -26.18
C GLY A 320 -14.16 -7.41 -26.22
N GLN A 321 -13.42 -7.54 -25.11
CA GLN A 321 -11.98 -7.25 -25.03
C GLN A 321 -11.10 -8.51 -24.87
N GLN A 322 -9.77 -8.30 -24.99
CA GLN A 322 -8.71 -9.29 -24.78
C GLN A 322 -8.84 -10.04 -23.42
N MET A 323 -8.44 -11.31 -23.40
CA MET A 323 -8.51 -12.17 -22.21
C MET A 323 -7.60 -11.67 -21.07
N CYS A 324 -8.14 -11.56 -19.86
CA CYS A 324 -7.40 -11.23 -18.64
C CYS A 324 -7.14 -12.51 -17.83
N SER A 325 -5.87 -12.82 -17.58
CA SER A 325 -5.50 -13.94 -16.71
C SER A 325 -5.59 -13.50 -15.24
N VAL A 326 -6.41 -14.19 -14.44
CA VAL A 326 -6.60 -13.88 -13.02
C VAL A 326 -5.87 -14.91 -12.14
N SER A 327 -4.96 -14.42 -11.29
CA SER A 327 -4.33 -15.18 -10.20
C SER A 327 -4.78 -14.64 -8.84
N PHE A 328 -5.10 -15.55 -7.92
CA PHE A 328 -5.48 -15.20 -6.56
C PHE A 328 -4.65 -16.01 -5.57
N VAL A 329 -3.87 -15.31 -4.75
CA VAL A 329 -2.87 -15.88 -3.86
C VAL A 329 -3.14 -15.38 -2.44
N ILE A 330 -3.27 -16.31 -1.50
CA ILE A 330 -3.35 -16.01 -0.07
C ILE A 330 -1.93 -15.90 0.48
N ALA A 331 -1.62 -14.84 1.22
CA ALA A 331 -0.36 -14.61 1.92
C ALA A 331 -0.57 -14.75 3.43
N ARG A 332 0.21 -15.59 4.10
CA ARG A 332 0.11 -15.83 5.55
C ARG A 332 1.43 -15.45 6.20
N LYS A 333 1.47 -14.24 6.79
CA LYS A 333 2.68 -13.67 7.41
C LYS A 333 2.90 -14.05 8.88
N ARG A 334 1.88 -14.58 9.55
CA ARG A 334 1.92 -15.00 10.97
C ARG A 334 1.95 -16.53 11.08
N ILE A 335 3.06 -17.12 10.66
CA ILE A 335 3.28 -18.57 10.69
C ILE A 335 4.21 -18.96 11.85
N LYS A 336 4.09 -20.20 12.33
CA LYS A 336 4.94 -20.73 13.42
C LYS A 336 6.26 -21.30 12.90
N GLN A 337 6.30 -21.69 11.64
CA GLN A 337 7.46 -22.31 11.01
C GLN A 337 8.63 -21.33 10.96
N ALA A 338 9.74 -21.73 11.55
CA ALA A 338 11.05 -21.08 11.44
C ALA A 338 11.95 -21.97 10.57
N MET A 339 12.71 -21.37 9.65
CA MET A 339 13.65 -22.09 8.79
C MET A 339 15.00 -21.39 8.81
N TYR A 340 16.06 -22.18 8.73
CA TYR A 340 17.45 -21.73 8.82
C TYR A 340 18.24 -22.19 7.61
N ASP A 341 19.20 -21.37 7.20
CA ASP A 341 20.16 -21.74 6.18
C ASP A 341 21.33 -22.50 6.83
N THR A 342 21.46 -23.77 6.47
CA THR A 342 22.50 -24.68 6.97
C THR A 342 23.65 -24.86 5.98
N ARG A 343 23.67 -24.12 4.85
CA ARG A 343 24.78 -24.19 3.91
C ARG A 343 26.07 -23.74 4.59
N GLY A 344 27.13 -24.54 4.49
CA GLY A 344 28.43 -24.26 5.11
C GLY A 344 28.52 -24.59 6.60
N VAL A 345 27.60 -25.39 7.15
CA VAL A 345 27.67 -25.88 8.52
C VAL A 345 27.72 -27.42 8.54
N ASP A 346 28.80 -27.99 9.07
CA ASP A 346 28.91 -29.44 9.30
C ASP A 346 28.18 -29.82 10.59
N GLY A 347 27.02 -30.47 10.42
CA GLY A 347 26.17 -30.95 11.52
C GLY A 347 25.21 -29.88 12.08
N LEU A 348 24.17 -30.35 12.78
CA LEU A 348 23.08 -29.55 13.38
C LEU A 348 23.52 -28.71 14.60
N LYS A 349 24.75 -28.15 14.61
CA LYS A 349 25.15 -27.18 15.64
C LYS A 349 24.45 -25.85 15.35
N ALA A 350 23.24 -25.70 15.91
CA ALA A 350 22.33 -24.57 15.72
C ALA A 350 22.94 -23.16 15.94
N ARG A 351 24.11 -23.05 16.57
CA ARG A 351 24.83 -21.78 16.77
C ARG A 351 25.55 -21.26 15.51
N ALA A 352 25.73 -22.08 14.49
CA ALA A 352 26.40 -21.69 13.24
C ALA A 352 25.44 -21.47 12.06
N ALA A 353 24.15 -21.79 12.21
CA ALA A 353 23.15 -21.63 11.16
C ALA A 353 22.80 -20.15 10.96
N SER A 354 22.68 -19.73 9.70
CA SER A 354 22.36 -18.35 9.34
C SER A 354 20.89 -18.19 8.95
N ASN A 355 20.41 -16.96 8.89
CA ASN A 355 19.09 -16.67 8.34
C ASN A 355 19.07 -16.95 6.83
N ALA A 356 17.94 -17.45 6.32
CA ALA A 356 17.74 -17.57 4.89
C ALA A 356 17.95 -16.20 4.20
N PRO A 357 18.63 -16.16 3.04
CA PRO A 357 18.87 -14.91 2.34
C PRO A 357 17.55 -14.33 1.81
N SER A 358 17.51 -13.00 1.63
CA SER A 358 16.39 -12.33 0.95
C SER A 358 16.20 -12.92 -0.45
N GLY A 359 14.97 -13.21 -0.82
CA GLY A 359 14.58 -13.84 -2.08
C GLY A 359 14.56 -15.37 -2.03
N ALA A 360 14.94 -16.01 -0.91
CA ALA A 360 14.86 -17.46 -0.81
C ALA A 360 13.40 -17.94 -0.87
N VAL A 361 13.16 -18.95 -1.72
CA VAL A 361 11.86 -19.60 -1.91
C VAL A 361 11.97 -21.08 -1.56
N VAL A 362 11.04 -21.57 -0.75
CA VAL A 362 10.95 -22.98 -0.35
C VAL A 362 9.64 -23.58 -0.86
N THR A 363 9.75 -24.61 -1.70
CA THR A 363 8.61 -25.36 -2.29
C THR A 363 8.68 -26.85 -2.01
N ALA A 364 9.64 -27.29 -1.18
CA ALA A 364 9.87 -28.71 -0.92
C ALA A 364 8.60 -29.41 -0.42
N PRO A 365 8.25 -30.60 -0.96
CA PRO A 365 7.06 -31.36 -0.55
C PRO A 365 7.00 -31.71 0.93
N THR A 366 8.13 -31.67 1.64
CA THR A 366 8.21 -31.86 3.09
C THR A 366 7.77 -30.64 3.90
N MET A 367 7.67 -29.46 3.27
CA MET A 367 7.39 -28.18 3.93
C MET A 367 6.03 -27.57 3.55
N VAL A 368 5.50 -27.91 2.38
CA VAL A 368 4.22 -27.42 1.84
C VAL A 368 3.28 -28.58 1.52
N ARG A 369 1.97 -28.34 1.55
CA ARG A 369 0.98 -29.40 1.27
C ARG A 369 0.84 -29.69 -0.22
N ASP A 370 0.88 -28.64 -1.04
CA ASP A 370 0.85 -28.76 -2.50
C ASP A 370 2.01 -27.94 -3.09
N PRO A 371 3.13 -28.59 -3.48
CA PRO A 371 4.29 -27.93 -4.08
C PRO A 371 3.98 -27.08 -5.31
N LYS A 372 2.87 -27.34 -6.02
CA LYS A 372 2.47 -26.58 -7.21
C LYS A 372 1.72 -25.30 -6.87
N LYS A 373 1.13 -25.20 -5.67
CA LYS A 373 0.29 -24.07 -5.26
C LYS A 373 0.84 -23.30 -4.08
N GLU A 374 1.57 -23.97 -3.20
CA GLU A 374 2.07 -23.45 -1.94
C GLU A 374 3.58 -23.25 -1.97
N TRP A 375 4.05 -22.15 -1.38
CA TRP A 375 5.46 -21.81 -1.31
C TRP A 375 5.71 -20.85 -0.14
N TYR A 376 6.93 -20.88 0.41
CA TYR A 376 7.38 -19.87 1.37
C TYR A 376 8.35 -18.91 0.68
N LEU A 377 8.29 -17.63 1.04
CA LEU A 377 9.25 -16.63 0.59
C LEU A 377 9.81 -15.85 1.76
N PHE A 378 11.14 -15.74 1.76
CA PHE A 378 11.90 -14.88 2.67
C PHE A 378 12.17 -13.54 1.96
N SER A 379 11.25 -12.58 2.09
CA SER A 379 11.45 -11.25 1.49
C SER A 379 12.58 -10.48 2.19
N LEU A 380 12.71 -10.66 3.51
CA LEU A 380 13.71 -9.99 4.34
C LEU A 380 14.98 -10.84 4.41
N GLY A 381 16.15 -10.20 4.36
CA GLY A 381 17.45 -10.89 4.43
C GLY A 381 18.22 -10.67 5.73
N THR A 382 17.75 -9.75 6.59
CA THR A 382 18.40 -9.41 7.85
C THR A 382 17.36 -9.26 8.95
N SER A 383 17.61 -9.91 10.07
CA SER A 383 16.86 -9.76 11.31
C SER A 383 17.84 -10.03 12.45
N PRO A 384 17.80 -9.26 13.56
CA PRO A 384 18.52 -9.60 14.79
C PRO A 384 18.07 -10.95 15.39
N SER A 385 16.93 -11.47 14.92
CA SER A 385 16.34 -12.76 15.30
C SER A 385 16.18 -13.65 14.07
N THR A 386 15.48 -14.78 14.19
CA THR A 386 15.18 -15.64 13.05
C THR A 386 14.37 -14.91 11.99
N ALA A 387 14.80 -14.99 10.73
CA ALA A 387 14.12 -14.38 9.60
C ALA A 387 12.72 -14.99 9.42
N ARG A 388 11.73 -14.12 9.20
CA ARG A 388 10.34 -14.54 8.98
C ARG A 388 10.12 -14.78 7.49
N SER A 389 9.53 -15.92 7.15
CA SER A 389 8.95 -16.15 5.83
C SER A 389 7.46 -15.88 5.83
N VAL A 390 6.92 -15.71 4.63
CA VAL A 390 5.49 -15.65 4.36
C VAL A 390 5.10 -16.91 3.59
N HIS A 391 4.07 -17.62 4.05
CA HIS A 391 3.49 -18.77 3.34
C HIS A 391 2.45 -18.27 2.34
N TYR A 392 2.64 -18.58 1.08
CA TYR A 392 1.71 -18.25 0.00
C TYR A 392 0.98 -19.51 -0.47
N SER A 393 -0.32 -19.41 -0.75
CA SER A 393 -1.13 -20.46 -1.36
C SER A 393 -1.93 -19.91 -2.54
N THR A 394 -1.79 -20.54 -3.69
CA THR A 394 -2.48 -20.15 -4.92
C THR A 394 -3.88 -20.78 -4.97
N VAL A 395 -4.91 -19.96 -4.84
CA VAL A 395 -6.32 -20.37 -4.90
C VAL A 395 -6.78 -20.52 -6.35
N GLN A 396 -6.39 -19.56 -7.20
CA GLN A 396 -6.58 -19.60 -8.65
C GLN A 396 -5.27 -19.17 -9.32
N GLY A 397 -4.81 -19.94 -10.30
CA GLY A 397 -3.56 -19.69 -11.01
C GLY A 397 -3.80 -19.29 -12.47
N GLY A 398 -3.72 -17.99 -12.77
CA GLY A 398 -3.63 -17.49 -14.15
C GLY A 398 -2.18 -17.34 -14.65
N LEU A 399 -1.24 -17.28 -13.71
CA LEU A 399 0.21 -17.22 -13.94
C LEU A 399 0.89 -18.42 -13.30
N ASP A 400 2.02 -18.82 -13.87
CA ASP A 400 2.87 -19.87 -13.30
C ASP A 400 3.44 -19.44 -11.93
N GLN A 401 3.72 -20.44 -11.09
CA GLN A 401 4.16 -20.23 -9.71
C GLN A 401 5.45 -19.40 -9.63
N ARG A 402 6.38 -19.58 -10.59
CA ARG A 402 7.63 -18.82 -10.63
C ARG A 402 7.39 -17.34 -10.90
N THR A 403 6.46 -17.01 -11.79
CA THR A 403 6.03 -15.63 -12.03
C THR A 403 5.37 -15.02 -10.78
N LEU A 404 4.53 -15.78 -10.08
CA LEU A 404 3.90 -15.31 -8.83
C LEU A 404 4.92 -15.06 -7.71
N GLN A 405 5.90 -15.95 -7.55
CA GLN A 405 7.01 -15.79 -6.60
C GLN A 405 7.84 -14.53 -6.91
N GLU A 406 8.19 -14.34 -8.19
CA GLU A 406 8.94 -13.17 -8.65
C GLU A 406 8.16 -11.86 -8.44
N LEU A 407 6.84 -11.85 -8.75
CA LEU A 407 5.98 -10.70 -8.48
C LEU A 407 5.90 -10.39 -6.99
N ALA A 408 5.67 -11.38 -6.14
CA ALA A 408 5.59 -11.14 -4.70
C ALA A 408 6.89 -10.55 -4.14
N PHE A 409 8.03 -11.08 -4.58
CA PHE A 409 9.34 -10.60 -4.15
C PHE A 409 9.69 -9.22 -4.73
N ALA A 410 9.41 -8.97 -6.01
CA ALA A 410 9.63 -7.66 -6.62
C ALA A 410 8.77 -6.59 -5.95
N PHE A 411 7.46 -6.85 -5.78
CA PHE A 411 6.55 -5.89 -5.16
C PHE A 411 6.79 -5.72 -3.65
N SER A 412 7.50 -6.62 -2.96
CA SER A 412 7.90 -6.36 -1.57
C SER A 412 8.83 -5.14 -1.43
N HIS A 413 9.50 -4.74 -2.52
CA HIS A 413 10.35 -3.53 -2.60
C HIS A 413 9.56 -2.27 -2.99
N THR A 414 8.24 -2.33 -3.06
CA THR A 414 7.38 -1.19 -3.46
C THR A 414 6.69 -0.51 -2.27
N HIS A 415 7.23 -0.68 -1.06
CA HIS A 415 6.81 0.08 0.10
C HIS A 415 7.55 1.41 0.16
N PHE A 416 6.94 2.48 -0.33
CA PHE A 416 7.60 3.76 -0.61
C PHE A 416 8.14 4.53 0.60
N THR A 417 7.82 4.11 1.82
CA THR A 417 8.37 4.68 3.06
C THR A 417 9.61 3.95 3.56
N TRP A 418 10.06 2.91 2.86
CA TRP A 418 11.23 2.12 3.21
C TRP A 418 12.03 1.76 1.95
N GLN A 419 13.36 1.89 2.02
CA GLN A 419 14.26 1.59 0.89
C GLN A 419 14.78 0.16 1.01
N GLY A 420 13.87 -0.80 0.85
CA GLY A 420 14.16 -2.22 0.95
C GLY A 420 12.89 -3.07 0.88
N PRO A 421 13.02 -4.40 0.96
CA PRO A 421 11.86 -5.27 1.00
C PRO A 421 11.11 -5.13 2.32
N VAL A 422 9.78 -5.29 2.26
CA VAL A 422 8.93 -5.61 3.42
C VAL A 422 8.46 -7.07 3.34
N LEU A 423 7.74 -7.59 4.35
CA LEU A 423 7.38 -9.01 4.39
C LEU A 423 6.48 -9.45 3.24
N VAL A 424 5.44 -8.66 2.95
CA VAL A 424 4.41 -8.92 1.94
C VAL A 424 4.55 -7.93 0.77
N PRO A 425 3.89 -8.14 -0.38
CA PRO A 425 3.92 -7.18 -1.47
C PRO A 425 3.45 -5.79 -1.01
N GLY A 426 4.04 -4.73 -1.58
CA GLY A 426 3.69 -3.34 -1.29
C GLY A 426 2.19 -3.05 -1.33
N PRO A 427 1.43 -3.49 -2.37
CA PRO A 427 -0.03 -3.35 -2.42
C PRO A 427 -0.73 -3.92 -1.18
N THR A 428 -0.26 -5.06 -0.67
CA THR A 428 -0.83 -5.75 0.51
C THR A 428 -0.50 -4.98 1.79
N GLN A 429 0.74 -4.52 1.94
CA GLN A 429 1.15 -3.67 3.07
C GLN A 429 0.38 -2.34 3.07
N TYR A 430 0.05 -1.81 1.89
CA TYR A 430 -0.76 -0.62 1.77
C TYR A 430 -2.25 -0.87 2.04
N GLY A 431 -2.78 -2.04 1.68
CA GLY A 431 -4.08 -2.49 2.16
C GLY A 431 -4.14 -2.51 3.69
N HIS A 432 -3.10 -3.03 4.35
CA HIS A 432 -2.98 -2.98 5.82
C HIS A 432 -3.04 -1.55 6.37
N HIS A 433 -2.26 -0.62 5.81
CA HIS A 433 -2.27 0.78 6.25
C HIS A 433 -3.64 1.46 6.04
N ALA A 434 -4.32 1.16 4.94
CA ALA A 434 -5.65 1.67 4.67
C ALA A 434 -6.67 1.16 5.69
N ALA A 435 -6.65 -0.16 5.97
CA ALA A 435 -7.51 -0.80 6.94
C ALA A 435 -7.27 -0.28 8.36
N GLN A 436 -5.99 -0.18 8.75
CA GLN A 436 -5.58 0.31 10.07
C GLN A 436 -6.00 1.77 10.27
N LEU A 437 -5.74 2.66 9.30
CA LEU A 437 -6.13 4.06 9.40
C LEU A 437 -7.64 4.20 9.61
N VAL A 438 -8.47 3.51 8.81
CA VAL A 438 -9.93 3.61 8.97
C VAL A 438 -10.39 2.95 10.28
N GLY A 439 -9.79 1.81 10.65
CA GLY A 439 -10.18 1.05 11.83
C GLY A 439 -9.85 1.74 13.16
N GLU A 440 -8.67 2.34 13.27
CA GLU A 440 -8.15 2.97 14.48
C GLU A 440 -8.55 4.46 14.57
N ASN A 441 -8.55 5.19 13.45
CA ASN A 441 -8.67 6.65 13.49
C ASN A 441 -10.07 7.17 13.13
N PHE A 442 -10.88 6.43 12.37
CA PHE A 442 -12.15 6.99 11.88
C PHE A 442 -13.32 6.59 12.78
N ASN A 443 -14.02 7.59 13.32
CA ASN A 443 -15.09 7.42 14.32
C ASN A 443 -16.44 6.96 13.72
N ARG A 444 -16.55 6.88 12.39
CA ARG A 444 -17.80 6.53 11.69
C ARG A 444 -17.57 5.41 10.68
N ALA A 445 -18.67 4.76 10.30
CA ALA A 445 -18.73 3.78 9.23
C ALA A 445 -18.37 4.41 7.88
N LEU A 446 -17.07 4.59 7.65
CA LEU A 446 -16.57 5.22 6.43
C LEU A 446 -16.27 4.16 5.38
N LYS A 447 -16.75 4.43 4.17
CA LYS A 447 -16.19 3.84 2.96
C LYS A 447 -15.17 4.86 2.42
N VAL A 448 -13.88 4.62 2.64
CA VAL A 448 -12.86 5.32 1.86
C VAL A 448 -13.02 4.79 0.43
N LYS A 449 -13.76 5.55 -0.37
CA LYS A 449 -14.04 5.21 -1.77
C LYS A 449 -12.73 5.01 -2.53
N PHE A 450 -12.82 4.29 -3.63
CA PHE A 450 -11.73 4.18 -4.59
C PHE A 450 -11.12 5.56 -4.86
N HIS A 451 -9.79 5.67 -4.73
CA HIS A 451 -9.05 6.87 -5.04
C HIS A 451 -7.79 6.54 -5.84
N ASN A 452 -7.43 7.45 -6.73
CA ASN A 452 -6.11 7.44 -7.35
C ASN A 452 -5.06 7.84 -6.29
N GLY A 453 -3.99 7.06 -6.17
CA GLY A 453 -2.97 7.22 -5.13
C GLY A 453 -3.25 6.45 -3.85
N LEU A 454 -2.36 6.66 -2.88
CA LEU A 454 -2.36 6.01 -1.58
C LEU A 454 -2.69 7.05 -0.49
N LEU A 455 -3.93 7.53 -0.46
CA LEU A 455 -4.37 8.65 0.41
C LEU A 455 -4.14 8.41 1.91
N TYR A 456 -4.09 7.14 2.34
CA TYR A 456 -3.89 6.69 3.71
C TYR A 456 -2.42 6.67 4.16
N LEU A 457 -1.46 6.88 3.26
CA LEU A 457 -0.11 7.33 3.65
C LEU A 457 -0.20 8.70 4.35
#